data_AF-A0A1M3N2B8-F1
#
_entry.id   AF-A0A1M3N2B8-F1
#
_cell.length_a   1.000
_cell.length_b   1.000
_cell.length_c   1.000
_cell.angle_alpha   90.00
_cell.angle_beta   90.00
_cell.angle_gamma   90.00
#
_symmetry.space_group_name_H-M   'P 1'
#
loop_
_entity.id
_entity.type
_entity.pdbx_description
1 polymer ?
#
loop_
_entity_poly.entity_id
_entity_poly.type
_entity_poly.pdbx_seq_one_letter_code
_entity_poly.pdbx_strand_id
1 'polypeptide(L)'
;MGLLAALEPTAPWSNTYEKTAEAIARVSESEPLFDVDDRGEERTATLLVALAWYESRLNPSARSKNGRWYCLYQLDKSYLPDAQKSLSDPEMCTRAAVKILRKSLSMCKARPQNERLAAFMSGRCDRGGAGSRHRMFLANKLLKEHPMPPPSGGTSYARAR
;
A
#
# COMPACT_ATOMS: atom_id res chain seq x y z
N MET A 1 -3.44 19.33 1.89
CA MET A 1 -4.27 18.26 1.27
C MET A 1 -3.50 16.94 1.38
N GLY A 2 -4.09 15.90 1.99
CA GLY A 2 -3.45 14.57 2.05
C GLY A 2 -3.54 13.81 0.72
N LEU A 3 -2.67 12.80 0.52
CA LEU A 3 -2.55 12.06 -0.76
C LEU A 3 -3.88 11.49 -1.26
N LEU A 4 -4.70 10.92 -0.37
CA LEU A 4 -5.98 10.31 -0.72
C LEU A 4 -6.96 11.34 -1.30
N ALA A 5 -7.07 12.51 -0.65
CA ALA A 5 -7.93 13.61 -1.11
C ALA A 5 -7.43 14.22 -2.42
N ALA A 6 -6.11 14.22 -2.68
CA ALA A 6 -5.56 14.68 -3.95
C ALA A 6 -5.89 13.73 -5.11
N LEU A 7 -5.93 12.42 -4.85
CA LEU A 7 -6.20 11.40 -5.87
C LEU A 7 -7.69 11.19 -6.16
N GLU A 8 -8.54 11.35 -5.15
CA GLU A 8 -9.97 11.07 -5.25
C GLU A 8 -10.78 12.01 -4.32
N PRO A 9 -10.92 13.30 -4.68
CA PRO A 9 -11.47 14.32 -3.79
C PRO A 9 -12.98 14.19 -3.52
N THR A 10 -13.72 13.58 -4.45
CA THR A 10 -15.20 13.57 -4.43
C THR A 10 -15.79 12.18 -4.17
N ALA A 11 -15.00 11.24 -3.64
CA ALA A 11 -15.48 9.91 -3.32
C ALA A 11 -16.58 9.94 -2.24
N PRO A 12 -17.66 9.14 -2.39
CA PRO A 12 -18.68 8.98 -1.35
C PRO A 12 -18.14 8.43 -0.01
N TRP A 13 -17.01 7.74 -0.03
CA TRP A 13 -16.32 7.18 1.15
C TRP A 13 -15.16 8.07 1.64
N SER A 14 -15.07 9.32 1.18
CA SER A 14 -14.00 10.25 1.58
C SER A 14 -13.94 10.50 3.10
N ASN A 15 -15.05 10.33 3.82
CA ASN A 15 -15.10 10.34 5.29
C ASN A 15 -14.25 9.23 5.95
N THR A 16 -13.78 8.23 5.19
CA THR A 16 -12.88 7.17 5.67
C THR A 16 -11.40 7.45 5.44
N TYR A 17 -11.05 8.58 4.79
CA TYR A 17 -9.68 8.86 4.38
C TYR A 17 -8.71 9.04 5.53
N GLU A 18 -9.12 9.66 6.63
CA GLU A 18 -8.28 9.82 7.81
C GLU A 18 -7.86 8.45 8.37
N LYS A 19 -8.83 7.60 8.71
CA LYS A 19 -8.59 6.23 9.19
C LYS A 19 -7.77 5.40 8.19
N THR A 20 -8.02 5.57 6.89
CA THR A 20 -7.27 4.86 5.84
C THR A 20 -5.81 5.34 5.77
N ALA A 21 -5.59 6.65 5.84
CA ALA A 21 -4.26 7.24 5.82
C ALA A 21 -3.45 6.83 7.06
N GLU A 22 -4.07 6.87 8.25
CA GLU A 22 -3.45 6.40 9.49
C GLU A 22 -3.03 4.94 9.42
N ALA A 23 -3.91 4.07 8.92
CA ALA A 23 -3.62 2.65 8.75
C ALA A 23 -2.43 2.42 7.79
N ILE A 24 -2.40 3.14 6.66
CA ILE A 24 -1.28 3.08 5.71
C ILE A 24 0.01 3.57 6.36
N ALA A 25 -0.02 4.69 7.09
CA ALA A 25 1.14 5.24 7.78
C ALA A 25 1.70 4.25 8.82
N ARG A 26 0.86 3.77 9.76
CA ARG A 26 1.26 2.80 10.80
C ARG A 26 1.88 1.53 10.23
N VAL A 27 1.29 0.98 9.17
CA VAL A 27 1.83 -0.25 8.56
C VAL A 27 3.10 0.04 7.76
N SER A 28 3.22 1.20 7.12
CA SER A 28 4.45 1.57 6.41
C SER A 28 5.64 1.78 7.35
N GLU A 29 5.38 2.34 8.53
CA GLU A 29 6.36 2.53 9.61
C GLU A 29 6.77 1.18 10.24
N SER A 30 5.78 0.35 10.61
CA SER A 30 6.05 -0.91 11.32
C SER A 30 6.48 -2.09 10.44
N GLU A 31 6.12 -2.08 9.15
CA GLU A 31 6.38 -3.17 8.21
C GLU A 31 6.79 -2.68 6.81
N PRO A 32 7.86 -1.86 6.68
CA PRO A 32 8.28 -1.35 5.38
C PRO A 32 8.59 -2.49 4.38
N LEU A 33 8.30 -2.23 3.11
CA LEU A 33 8.57 -3.13 1.98
C LEU A 33 9.95 -2.93 1.35
N PHE A 34 10.57 -1.77 1.60
CA PHE A 34 11.85 -1.37 1.04
C PHE A 34 12.81 -0.98 2.17
N ASP A 35 14.10 -0.98 1.87
CA ASP A 35 15.15 -0.72 2.85
C ASP A 35 15.14 0.74 3.34
N VAL A 36 15.70 0.98 4.54
CA VAL A 36 15.74 2.30 5.16
C VAL A 36 16.50 3.32 4.31
N ASP A 37 17.64 2.90 3.73
CA ASP A 37 18.48 3.73 2.86
C ASP A 37 17.75 4.13 1.56
N ASP A 38 16.69 3.38 1.21
CA ASP A 38 15.86 3.60 0.05
C ASP A 38 14.61 4.44 0.37
N ARG A 39 14.50 5.06 1.56
CA ARG A 39 13.25 5.71 2.04
C ARG A 39 12.10 4.72 2.19
N GLY A 40 12.40 3.66 2.93
CA GLY A 40 11.58 2.45 3.03
C GLY A 40 10.12 2.71 3.41
N GLU A 41 9.91 3.55 4.42
CA GLU A 41 8.59 3.93 4.91
C GLU A 41 7.80 4.70 3.83
N GLU A 42 8.35 5.78 3.27
CA GLU A 42 7.61 6.63 2.35
C GLU A 42 7.33 5.94 1.01
N ARG A 43 8.25 5.09 0.56
CA ARG A 43 8.03 4.24 -0.62
C ARG A 43 6.94 3.21 -0.37
N THR A 44 6.88 2.66 0.83
CA THR A 44 5.81 1.72 1.22
C THR A 44 4.47 2.44 1.26
N ALA A 45 4.41 3.61 1.89
CA ALA A 45 3.18 4.40 2.01
C ALA A 45 2.64 4.82 0.64
N THR A 46 3.49 5.39 -0.22
CA THR A 46 3.06 5.83 -1.57
C THR A 46 2.69 4.66 -2.48
N LEU A 47 3.34 3.50 -2.34
CA LEU A 47 2.93 2.28 -3.03
C LEU A 47 1.57 1.78 -2.56
N LEU A 48 1.32 1.75 -1.25
CA LEU A 48 0.03 1.35 -0.70
C LEU A 48 -1.09 2.31 -1.13
N VAL A 49 -0.86 3.62 -1.14
CA VAL A 49 -1.83 4.59 -1.67
C VAL A 49 -2.13 4.34 -3.15
N ALA A 50 -1.08 4.17 -3.97
CA ALA A 50 -1.24 3.91 -5.40
C ALA A 50 -2.04 2.61 -5.65
N LEU A 51 -1.73 1.55 -4.92
CA LEU A 51 -2.47 0.28 -5.00
C LEU A 51 -3.94 0.45 -4.60
N ALA A 52 -4.22 1.04 -3.44
CA ALA A 52 -5.58 1.22 -2.96
C ALA A 52 -6.43 2.07 -3.94
N TRP A 53 -5.82 3.08 -4.57
CA TRP A 53 -6.51 3.87 -5.59
C TRP A 53 -6.81 3.06 -6.84
N TYR A 54 -5.86 2.27 -7.34
CA TYR A 54 -6.08 1.44 -8.52
C TYR A 54 -7.06 0.29 -8.29
N GLU A 55 -7.04 -0.33 -7.12
CA GLU A 55 -7.82 -1.54 -6.84
C GLU A 55 -9.26 -1.22 -6.41
N SER A 56 -9.46 -0.18 -5.59
CA SER A 56 -10.78 0.13 -5.03
C SER A 56 -11.19 1.59 -5.11
N ARG A 57 -10.39 2.45 -5.76
CA ARG A 57 -10.56 3.92 -5.70
C ARG A 57 -10.54 4.42 -4.25
N LEU A 58 -9.72 3.81 -3.41
CA LEU A 58 -9.59 4.12 -1.97
C LEU A 58 -10.85 3.78 -1.15
N ASN A 59 -11.76 2.95 -1.66
CA ASN A 59 -12.91 2.47 -0.89
C ASN A 59 -12.51 1.30 0.03
N PRO A 60 -12.53 1.45 1.37
CA PRO A 60 -12.15 0.38 2.29
C PRO A 60 -13.18 -0.75 2.38
N SER A 61 -14.43 -0.47 2.03
CA SER A 61 -15.54 -1.43 2.07
C SER A 61 -15.76 -2.14 0.72
N ALA A 62 -14.84 -2.00 -0.22
CA ALA A 62 -14.99 -2.52 -1.57
C ALA A 62 -15.10 -4.05 -1.60
N ARG A 63 -16.04 -4.53 -2.43
CA ARG A 63 -16.26 -5.95 -2.69
C ARG A 63 -16.34 -6.16 -4.20
N SER A 64 -15.71 -7.21 -4.69
CA SER A 64 -15.91 -7.63 -6.06
C SER A 64 -17.30 -8.21 -6.29
N LYS A 65 -17.78 -8.15 -7.54
CA LYS A 65 -19.09 -8.66 -7.95
C LYS A 65 -19.29 -10.15 -7.62
N ASN A 66 -18.24 -10.95 -7.72
CA ASN A 66 -18.26 -12.39 -7.42
C ASN A 66 -17.98 -12.70 -5.93
N GLY A 67 -17.88 -11.69 -5.06
CA GLY A 67 -17.67 -11.88 -3.63
C GLY A 67 -16.31 -12.51 -3.25
N ARG A 68 -15.32 -12.44 -4.15
CA ARG A 68 -14.00 -13.04 -3.97
C ARG A 68 -12.95 -12.07 -3.42
N TRP A 69 -12.97 -10.81 -3.87
CA TRP A 69 -11.94 -9.81 -3.56
C TRP A 69 -12.49 -8.66 -2.73
N TYR A 70 -11.82 -8.39 -1.62
CA TYR A 70 -12.32 -7.53 -0.55
C TYR A 70 -11.33 -6.39 -0.28
N CYS A 71 -11.85 -5.35 0.36
CA CYS A 71 -11.14 -4.22 0.95
C CYS A 71 -10.33 -3.36 -0.04
N LEU A 72 -9.53 -2.43 0.51
CA LEU A 72 -8.75 -1.41 -0.23
C LEU A 72 -7.93 -1.99 -1.39
N TYR A 73 -7.36 -3.17 -1.20
CA TYR A 73 -6.38 -3.75 -2.12
C TYR A 73 -6.95 -4.90 -2.97
N GLN A 74 -8.28 -5.10 -2.94
CA GLN A 74 -8.97 -6.20 -3.64
C GLN A 74 -8.29 -7.56 -3.42
N LEU A 75 -8.03 -7.89 -2.15
CA LEU A 75 -7.38 -9.14 -1.77
C LEU A 75 -8.37 -10.30 -1.82
N ASP A 76 -7.93 -11.47 -2.29
CA ASP A 76 -8.72 -12.69 -2.17
C ASP A 76 -9.05 -12.93 -0.69
N LYS A 77 -10.32 -13.17 -0.38
CA LYS A 77 -10.81 -13.33 1.01
C LYS A 77 -10.05 -14.40 1.81
N SER A 78 -9.46 -15.40 1.14
CA SER A 78 -8.67 -16.46 1.78
C SER A 78 -7.32 -15.98 2.33
N TYR A 79 -6.82 -14.82 1.91
CA TYR A 79 -5.60 -14.21 2.44
C TYR A 79 -5.87 -13.22 3.58
N LEU A 80 -7.14 -12.94 3.90
CA LEU A 80 -7.52 -12.04 4.97
C LEU A 80 -7.70 -12.83 6.27
N PRO A 81 -7.15 -12.37 7.42
CA PRO A 81 -7.38 -13.03 8.71
C PRO A 81 -8.86 -13.11 9.08
N ASP A 82 -9.60 -12.03 8.80
CA ASP A 82 -11.06 -11.96 8.84
C ASP A 82 -11.52 -11.10 7.68
N ALA A 83 -12.08 -11.73 6.65
CA ALA A 83 -12.49 -11.05 5.44
C ALA A 83 -13.58 -10.00 5.71
N GLN A 84 -14.55 -10.29 6.58
CA GLN A 84 -15.66 -9.38 6.84
C GLN A 84 -15.19 -8.17 7.64
N LYS A 85 -14.35 -8.38 8.66
CA LYS A 85 -13.75 -7.29 9.45
C LYS A 85 -12.81 -6.42 8.61
N SER A 86 -12.09 -7.00 7.64
CA SER A 86 -11.19 -6.25 6.74
C SER A 86 -11.90 -5.20 5.87
N LEU A 87 -13.24 -5.25 5.75
CA LEU A 87 -14.02 -4.24 5.05
C LEU A 87 -14.26 -2.96 5.87
N SER A 88 -14.10 -3.02 7.19
CA SER A 88 -14.26 -1.88 8.10
C SER A 88 -12.99 -1.56 8.89
N ASP A 89 -11.96 -2.40 8.75
CA ASP A 89 -10.65 -2.28 9.37
C ASP A 89 -9.55 -2.13 8.29
N PRO A 90 -9.24 -0.89 7.87
CA PRO A 90 -8.20 -0.61 6.90
C PRO A 90 -6.83 -1.18 7.32
N GLU A 91 -6.49 -1.18 8.61
CA GLU A 91 -5.19 -1.67 9.07
C GLU A 91 -5.05 -3.18 8.86
N MET A 92 -6.10 -3.95 9.16
CA MET A 92 -6.13 -5.39 8.89
C MET A 92 -5.92 -5.69 7.39
N CYS A 93 -6.63 -4.96 6.53
CA CYS A 93 -6.49 -5.07 5.08
C CYS A 93 -5.07 -4.70 4.62
N THR A 94 -4.48 -3.62 5.14
CA THR A 94 -3.14 -3.15 4.79
C THR A 94 -2.04 -4.11 5.23
N ARG A 95 -2.12 -4.66 6.45
CA ARG A 95 -1.16 -5.67 6.92
C ARG A 95 -1.20 -6.93 6.07
N ALA A 96 -2.40 -7.37 5.65
CA ALA A 96 -2.53 -8.49 4.71
C ALA A 96 -1.91 -8.17 3.34
N ALA A 97 -2.15 -6.96 2.80
CA ALA A 97 -1.57 -6.53 1.54
C ALA A 97 -0.03 -6.52 1.59
N VAL A 98 0.56 -5.94 2.63
CA VAL A 98 2.03 -5.88 2.80
C VAL A 98 2.66 -7.27 2.82
N LYS A 99 2.04 -8.26 3.46
CA LYS A 99 2.53 -9.66 3.42
C LYS A 99 2.56 -10.22 2.00
N ILE A 100 1.51 -9.99 1.21
CA ILE A 100 1.42 -10.48 -0.18
C ILE A 100 2.40 -9.72 -1.08
N LEU A 101 2.51 -8.40 -0.92
CA LEU A 101 3.44 -7.55 -1.65
C LEU A 101 4.89 -7.96 -1.40
N ARG A 102 5.28 -8.16 -0.13
CA ARG A 102 6.61 -8.64 0.26
C ARG A 102 6.94 -9.97 -0.42
N LYS A 103 5.98 -10.89 -0.47
CA LYS A 103 6.14 -12.16 -1.20
C LYS A 103 6.33 -11.94 -2.71
N SER A 104 5.55 -11.05 -3.33
CA SER A 104 5.71 -10.73 -4.76
C SER A 104 7.08 -10.13 -5.04
N LEU A 105 7.50 -9.13 -4.26
CA LEU A 105 8.78 -8.45 -4.42
C LEU A 105 9.97 -9.42 -4.32
N SER A 106 9.90 -10.37 -3.38
CA SER A 106 10.91 -11.42 -3.20
C SER A 106 10.88 -12.46 -4.32
N MET A 107 9.70 -13.01 -4.63
CA MET A 107 9.54 -14.06 -5.64
C MET A 107 9.91 -13.59 -7.04
N CYS A 108 9.61 -12.33 -7.37
CA CYS A 108 9.87 -11.75 -8.68
C CYS A 108 11.18 -10.94 -8.74
N LYS A 109 12.15 -11.19 -7.83
CA LYS A 109 13.41 -10.42 -7.74
C LYS A 109 14.23 -10.34 -9.03
N ALA A 110 14.14 -11.36 -9.90
CA ALA A 110 14.84 -11.41 -11.19
C ALA A 110 14.22 -10.47 -12.26
N ARG A 111 13.03 -9.92 -12.00
CA ARG A 111 12.37 -8.95 -12.89
C ARG A 111 12.92 -7.54 -12.61
N PRO A 112 12.81 -6.61 -13.59
CA PRO A 112 13.05 -5.19 -13.36
C PRO A 112 12.29 -4.69 -12.13
N GLN A 113 12.87 -3.74 -11.37
CA GLN A 113 12.32 -3.29 -10.09
C GLN A 113 10.84 -2.86 -10.18
N ASN A 114 10.47 -2.13 -11.25
CA ASN A 114 9.10 -1.68 -11.51
C ASN A 114 8.14 -2.81 -11.93
N GLU A 115 8.63 -4.03 -12.14
CA GLU A 115 7.84 -5.22 -12.51
C GLU A 115 7.74 -6.26 -11.38
N ARG A 116 8.36 -6.01 -10.22
CA ARG A 116 8.39 -6.98 -9.11
C ARG A 116 7.05 -7.18 -8.40
N LEU A 117 6.01 -6.40 -8.71
CA LEU A 117 4.62 -6.66 -8.28
C LEU A 117 3.86 -7.61 -9.22
N ALA A 118 4.52 -8.16 -10.25
CA ALA A 118 3.93 -9.07 -11.23
C ALA A 118 3.06 -10.18 -10.61
N ALA A 119 3.55 -10.82 -9.56
CA ALA A 119 2.82 -11.88 -8.88
C ALA A 119 1.69 -11.38 -7.99
N PHE A 120 1.80 -10.19 -7.38
CA PHE A 120 0.65 -9.54 -6.73
C PHE A 120 -0.49 -9.31 -7.75
N MET A 121 -0.13 -8.97 -9.00
CA MET A 121 -1.11 -8.64 -10.05
C MET A 121 -1.72 -9.84 -10.77
N SER A 122 -1.01 -10.96 -10.84
CA SER A 122 -1.43 -12.08 -11.70
C SER A 122 -1.21 -13.46 -11.07
N GLY A 123 -0.66 -13.53 -9.87
CA GLY A 123 -0.24 -14.76 -9.21
C GLY A 123 1.07 -15.36 -9.73
N ARG A 124 1.67 -14.80 -10.81
CA ARG A 124 2.91 -15.31 -11.41
C ARG A 124 3.86 -14.19 -11.81
N CYS A 125 5.17 -14.46 -11.86
CA CYS A 125 6.17 -13.44 -12.19
C CYS A 125 6.33 -13.19 -13.71
N ASP A 126 5.94 -14.16 -14.56
CA ASP A 126 5.99 -14.08 -16.02
C ASP A 126 4.83 -13.26 -16.61
N ARG A 127 3.84 -12.89 -15.79
CA ARG A 127 2.64 -12.12 -16.17
C ARG A 127 2.44 -10.95 -15.20
N GLY A 128 1.54 -10.01 -15.51
CA GLY A 128 1.24 -8.89 -14.61
C GLY A 128 2.29 -7.77 -14.55
N GLY A 129 3.34 -7.83 -15.38
CA GLY A 129 4.37 -6.79 -15.45
C GLY A 129 3.82 -5.40 -15.79
N ALA A 130 2.91 -5.30 -16.76
CA ALA A 130 2.27 -4.03 -17.11
C ALA A 130 1.49 -3.41 -15.93
N GLY A 131 0.73 -4.23 -15.19
CA GLY A 131 0.04 -3.80 -13.98
C GLY A 131 1.02 -3.29 -12.93
N SER A 132 2.10 -4.04 -12.66
CA SER A 132 3.17 -3.63 -11.75
C SER A 132 3.74 -2.26 -12.12
N ARG A 133 4.08 -2.05 -13.40
CA ARG A 133 4.64 -0.77 -13.89
C ARG A 133 3.70 0.41 -13.62
N HIS A 134 2.40 0.24 -13.85
CA HIS A 134 1.42 1.30 -13.61
C HIS A 134 1.34 1.69 -12.12
N ARG A 135 1.31 0.70 -11.21
CA ARG A 135 1.27 0.97 -9.76
C ARG A 135 2.58 1.63 -9.28
N MET A 136 3.72 1.09 -9.70
CA MET A 136 5.03 1.62 -9.35
C MET A 136 5.25 3.03 -9.91
N PHE A 137 4.76 3.32 -11.13
CA PHE A 137 4.80 4.66 -11.70
C PHE A 137 4.02 5.67 -10.87
N LEU A 138 2.77 5.35 -10.50
CA LEU A 138 1.96 6.23 -9.67
C LEU A 138 2.58 6.43 -8.28
N ALA A 139 3.07 5.37 -7.65
CA ALA A 139 3.76 5.44 -6.36
C ALA A 139 4.95 6.40 -6.40
N ASN A 140 5.82 6.25 -7.41
CA ASN A 140 6.98 7.12 -7.59
C ASN A 140 6.58 8.58 -7.88
N LYS A 141 5.51 8.79 -8.65
CA LYS A 141 4.95 10.13 -8.90
C LYS A 141 4.49 10.78 -7.59
N LEU A 142 3.71 10.06 -6.78
CA LEU A 142 3.23 10.55 -5.48
C LEU A 142 4.39 10.90 -4.56
N LEU A 143 5.41 10.05 -4.49
CA LEU A 143 6.59 10.29 -3.65
C LEU A 143 7.37 11.54 -4.08
N LYS A 144 7.41 11.82 -5.39
CA LYS A 144 8.08 13.01 -5.95
C LYS A 144 7.28 14.29 -5.71
N GLU A 145 5.96 14.24 -5.87
CA GLU A 145 5.08 15.42 -5.78
C GLU A 145 4.71 15.78 -4.35
N HIS A 146 4.81 14.82 -3.42
CA HIS A 146 4.47 14.98 -2.01
C HIS A 146 5.58 14.42 -1.12
N PRO A 147 6.74 15.10 -1.03
CA PRO A 147 7.80 14.68 -0.12
C PRO A 147 7.26 14.73 1.32
N MET A 148 7.31 13.59 2.01
CA MET A 148 7.04 13.57 3.45
C MET A 148 8.10 14.41 4.16
N PRO A 149 7.74 15.20 5.17
CA PRO A 149 8.72 15.89 6.00
C PRO A 149 9.67 14.83 6.61
N PRO A 150 10.96 15.17 6.81
CA PRO A 150 11.87 14.27 7.50
C PRO A 150 11.27 13.86 8.85
N PRO A 151 11.53 12.64 9.34
CA PRO A 151 11.06 12.23 10.65
C PRO A 151 11.49 13.29 11.66
N SER A 152 10.51 13.86 12.36
CA SER A 152 10.77 14.86 13.39
C SER A 152 11.79 14.27 14.34
N GLY A 153 12.99 14.88 14.38
CA GLY A 153 14.15 14.34 15.07
C GLY A 153 13.77 13.92 16.48
N GLY A 154 13.68 12.61 16.70
CA GLY A 154 13.60 12.03 18.02
C GLY A 154 14.74 12.62 18.82
N THR A 155 14.39 13.24 19.94
CA THR A 155 15.33 13.85 20.87
C THR A 155 16.46 12.86 21.11
N SER A 156 17.67 13.23 20.68
CA SER A 156 18.90 12.54 21.06
C SER A 156 19.00 12.61 22.58
N TYR A 157 18.52 11.58 23.26
CA TYR A 157 19.04 11.28 24.59
C TYR A 157 20.44 10.75 24.37
N ALA A 158 21.40 11.66 24.50
CA ALA A 158 22.78 11.34 24.73
C ALA A 158 22.86 10.19 25.75
N ARG A 159 23.29 9.01 25.29
CA ARG A 159 23.81 8.00 26.21
C ARG A 159 25.14 8.52 26.73
N ALA A 160 25.07 9.23 27.85
CA ALA A 160 26.20 9.35 28.75
C ALA A 160 26.47 7.96 29.35
N ARG A 161 27.61 7.37 28.98
CA ARG A 161 28.60 6.71 29.84
C ARG A 161 29.73 6.17 28.98
#